data_AF-A0A133S256-F1
#
_entry.id   AF-A0A133S256-F1
#
_cell.length_a   1.000
_cell.length_b   1.000
_cell.length_c   1.000
_cell.angle_alpha   90.00
_cell.angle_beta   90.00
_cell.angle_gamma   90.00
#
_symmetry.space_group_name_H-M   'P 1'
#
loop_
_entity.id
_entity.type
_entity.pdbx_description
1 polymer ?
#
loop_
_entity_poly.entity_id
_entity_poly.type
_entity_poly.pdbx_seq_one_letter_code
_entity_poly.pdbx_strand_id
1 'polypeptide(L)'
;DGAKSNKSTVDNNVIDDGNGNVNTSNATSNTITDGTNTTATTSSSVTVKDNAGNSTVITKDNITTGVGGNKITLDGTAGKATVGASVVDGVNNTFTTGGANAVKLDGVAGTIKTGTVTVTGGTTNDITGLSNTTVTATDFATKGRAATE
;
A
#
# COMPACT_ATOMS: atom_id res chain seq x y z
N ASP A 1 -1.37 8.53 44.61
CA ASP A 1 -1.95 9.86 44.92
C ASP A 1 -3.45 9.85 44.59
N GLY A 2 -4.27 9.05 45.29
CA GLY A 2 -5.74 9.10 45.24
C GLY A 2 -6.45 8.66 43.94
N ALA A 3 -6.01 9.15 42.78
CA ALA A 3 -6.59 8.87 41.46
C ALA A 3 -5.89 7.73 40.71
N LYS A 4 -4.58 7.51 40.97
CA LYS A 4 -3.79 6.47 40.32
C LYS A 4 -3.84 5.17 41.12
N SER A 5 -4.16 4.07 40.46
CA SER A 5 -4.21 2.74 41.08
C SER A 5 -3.49 1.69 40.22
N ASN A 6 -2.86 0.71 40.88
CA ASN A 6 -2.26 -0.45 40.24
C ASN A 6 -2.93 -1.71 40.82
N LYS A 7 -3.67 -2.45 40.00
CA LYS A 7 -4.30 -3.71 40.39
C LYS A 7 -3.58 -4.85 39.66
N SER A 8 -2.85 -5.68 40.43
CA SER A 8 -2.23 -6.90 39.92
C SER A 8 -3.00 -8.11 40.44
N THR A 9 -3.64 -8.84 39.54
CA THR A 9 -4.06 -10.23 39.74
C THR A 9 -3.14 -11.14 38.92
N VAL A 10 -3.15 -12.46 39.14
CA VAL A 10 -2.31 -13.39 38.37
C VAL A 10 -2.59 -13.32 36.86
N ASP A 11 -3.81 -12.92 36.50
CA ASP A 11 -4.28 -12.91 35.11
C ASP A 11 -4.17 -11.53 34.42
N ASN A 12 -4.11 -10.43 35.19
CA ASN A 12 -4.15 -9.06 34.66
C ASN A 12 -3.35 -8.07 35.53
N ASN A 13 -2.64 -7.15 34.89
CA ASN A 13 -2.09 -5.96 35.49
C ASN A 13 -2.74 -4.73 34.85
N VAL A 14 -3.39 -3.88 35.65
CA VAL A 14 -4.06 -2.66 35.18
C VAL A 14 -3.43 -1.44 35.83
N ILE A 15 -2.92 -0.53 34.99
CA ILE A 15 -2.43 0.81 35.36
C ILE A 15 -3.41 1.84 34.83
N ASP A 16 -4.04 2.59 35.73
CA ASP A 16 -4.98 3.68 35.42
C ASP A 16 -4.42 4.99 36.00
N ASP A 17 -4.35 6.03 35.17
CA ASP A 17 -3.84 7.35 35.58
C ASP A 17 -4.92 8.31 36.09
N GLY A 18 -6.20 7.93 36.00
CA GLY A 18 -7.35 8.74 36.41
C GLY A 18 -7.74 9.82 35.40
N ASN A 19 -7.07 9.89 34.24
CA ASN A 19 -7.36 10.80 33.14
C ASN A 19 -8.02 10.09 31.94
N GLY A 20 -8.51 8.86 32.15
CA GLY A 20 -9.10 8.02 31.11
C GLY A 20 -8.07 7.20 30.32
N ASN A 21 -6.78 7.31 30.65
CA ASN A 21 -5.74 6.49 30.05
C ASN A 21 -5.52 5.23 30.89
N VAL A 22 -5.61 4.07 30.26
CA VAL A 22 -5.46 2.78 30.93
C VAL A 22 -4.52 1.89 30.14
N ASN A 23 -3.60 1.23 30.84
CA ASN A 23 -2.81 0.12 30.31
C ASN A 23 -3.21 -1.17 31.03
N THR A 24 -3.75 -2.12 30.28
CA THR A 24 -4.12 -3.46 30.76
C THR A 24 -3.23 -4.50 30.10
N SER A 25 -2.30 -5.06 30.87
CA SER A 25 -1.53 -6.25 30.48
C SER A 25 -2.21 -7.49 31.00
N ASN A 26 -2.33 -8.53 30.18
CA ASN A 26 -2.69 -9.87 30.63
C ASN A 26 -1.65 -10.87 30.11
N ALA A 27 -1.81 -12.16 30.45
CA ALA A 27 -0.83 -13.19 30.09
C ALA A 27 -0.55 -13.31 28.58
N THR A 28 -1.43 -12.81 27.70
CA THR A 28 -1.35 -13.03 26.24
C THR A 28 -1.41 -11.76 25.40
N SER A 29 -1.65 -10.60 26.03
CA SER A 29 -1.84 -9.33 25.32
C SER A 29 -1.64 -8.12 26.23
N ASN A 30 -1.40 -6.98 25.59
CA ASN A 30 -1.40 -5.68 26.24
C ASN A 30 -2.35 -4.74 25.50
N THR A 31 -3.19 -4.02 26.23
CA THR A 31 -4.12 -3.02 25.67
C THR A 31 -3.86 -1.67 26.31
N ILE A 32 -3.55 -0.65 25.52
CA ILE A 32 -3.35 0.73 25.93
C ILE A 32 -4.45 1.58 25.31
N THR A 33 -5.14 2.37 26.11
CA THR A 33 -6.10 3.38 25.64
C THR A 33 -5.76 4.75 26.19
N ASP A 34 -5.98 5.80 25.39
CA ASP A 34 -5.87 7.20 25.80
C ASP A 34 -7.27 7.88 25.96
N GLY A 35 -8.31 7.06 26.17
CA GLY A 35 -9.71 7.48 26.20
C GLY A 35 -10.34 7.72 24.82
N THR A 36 -9.54 7.86 23.77
CA THR A 36 -9.98 8.14 22.40
C THR A 36 -9.55 7.02 21.44
N ASN A 37 -8.30 6.62 21.54
CA ASN A 37 -7.63 5.64 20.70
C ASN A 37 -7.30 4.39 21.50
N THR A 38 -7.08 3.28 20.80
CA THR A 38 -6.75 1.99 21.42
C THR A 38 -5.63 1.29 20.65
N THR A 39 -4.59 0.88 21.36
CA THR A 39 -3.54 -0.03 20.85
C THR A 39 -3.62 -1.35 21.58
N ALA A 40 -3.91 -2.42 20.85
CA ALA A 40 -3.89 -3.79 21.37
C ALA A 40 -2.75 -4.58 20.72
N THR A 41 -1.85 -5.13 21.53
CA THR A 41 -0.80 -6.05 21.10
C THR A 41 -1.11 -7.42 21.66
N THR A 42 -1.34 -8.39 20.79
CA THR A 42 -1.44 -9.81 21.15
C THR A 42 -0.16 -10.53 20.72
N SER A 43 0.02 -11.78 21.12
CA SER A 43 1.12 -12.63 20.61
C SER A 43 1.11 -12.80 19.07
N SER A 44 0.00 -12.50 18.41
CA SER A 44 -0.22 -12.71 16.98
C SER A 44 -0.46 -11.45 16.16
N SER A 45 -0.68 -10.29 16.80
CA SER A 45 -1.05 -9.07 16.10
C SER A 45 -0.83 -7.79 16.90
N VAL A 46 -0.74 -6.67 16.20
CA VAL A 46 -0.84 -5.32 16.76
C VAL A 46 -1.97 -4.61 16.05
N THR A 47 -2.92 -4.06 16.79
CA THR A 47 -4.02 -3.25 16.26
C THR A 47 -3.99 -1.88 16.93
N VAL A 48 -3.78 -0.84 16.13
CA VAL A 48 -3.94 0.56 16.53
C VAL A 48 -5.22 1.06 15.92
N LYS A 49 -6.14 1.59 16.73
CA LYS A 49 -7.40 2.19 16.30
C LYS A 49 -7.45 3.65 16.72
N ASP A 50 -7.88 4.52 15.82
CA ASP A 50 -8.26 5.88 16.19
C ASP A 50 -9.76 5.98 16.49
N ASN A 51 -10.18 7.12 17.05
CA ASN A 51 -11.60 7.39 17.33
C ASN A 51 -12.46 7.64 16.08
N ALA A 52 -11.84 7.85 14.92
CA ALA A 52 -12.56 7.94 13.64
C ALA A 52 -12.89 6.56 13.05
N GLY A 53 -12.48 5.48 13.72
CA GLY A 53 -12.70 4.10 13.28
C GLY A 53 -11.63 3.60 12.31
N ASN A 54 -10.58 4.39 12.05
CA ASN A 54 -9.46 3.95 11.25
C ASN A 54 -8.59 3.00 12.08
N SER A 55 -7.89 2.10 11.40
CA SER A 55 -7.02 1.14 12.09
C SER A 55 -5.77 0.83 11.30
N THR A 56 -4.64 0.65 11.99
CA THR A 56 -3.48 -0.10 11.50
C THR A 56 -3.43 -1.44 12.20
N VAL A 57 -3.48 -2.52 11.44
CA VAL A 57 -3.45 -3.91 11.92
C VAL A 57 -2.23 -4.59 11.32
N ILE A 58 -1.33 -5.05 12.17
CA ILE A 58 -0.20 -5.90 11.84
C ILE A 58 -0.56 -7.29 12.32
N THR A 59 -0.61 -8.26 11.40
CA THR A 59 -0.74 -9.68 11.72
C THR A 59 0.56 -10.39 11.33
N LYS A 60 0.61 -11.71 11.53
CA LYS A 60 1.75 -12.53 11.15
C LYS A 60 2.23 -12.26 9.71
N ASP A 61 1.28 -12.16 8.78
CA ASP A 61 1.60 -12.12 7.35
C ASP A 61 1.16 -10.83 6.66
N ASN A 62 0.41 -9.95 7.34
CA ASN A 62 -0.18 -8.78 6.71
C ASN A 62 -0.01 -7.51 7.54
N ILE A 63 0.08 -6.36 6.87
CA ILE A 63 -0.10 -5.03 7.46
C ILE A 63 -1.25 -4.35 6.73
N THR A 64 -2.27 -3.90 7.45
CA THR A 64 -3.40 -3.18 6.87
C THR A 64 -3.59 -1.85 7.59
N THR A 65 -3.66 -0.74 6.87
CA THR A 65 -4.01 0.57 7.45
C THR A 65 -5.22 1.19 6.76
N GLY A 66 -6.02 1.95 7.50
CA GLY A 66 -7.24 2.59 7.03
C GLY A 66 -8.44 1.65 6.88
N VAL A 67 -9.57 2.23 6.45
CA VAL A 67 -10.88 1.58 6.30
C VAL A 67 -11.49 1.87 4.94
N GLY A 68 -12.49 1.06 4.55
CA GLY A 68 -13.22 1.23 3.28
C GLY A 68 -12.33 1.17 2.04
N GLY A 69 -12.71 1.92 1.02
CA GLY A 69 -12.01 1.98 -0.27
C GLY A 69 -10.62 2.62 -0.24
N ASN A 70 -10.21 3.22 0.89
CA ASN A 70 -8.90 3.88 1.05
C ASN A 70 -7.91 3.04 1.85
N LYS A 71 -8.24 1.76 2.08
CA LYS A 71 -7.38 0.83 2.81
C LYS A 71 -6.08 0.57 2.04
N ILE A 72 -4.98 0.46 2.77
CA ILE A 72 -3.68 0.00 2.28
C ILE A 72 -3.37 -1.35 2.93
N THR A 73 -2.96 -2.34 2.13
CA THR A 73 -2.60 -3.67 2.61
C THR A 73 -1.26 -4.11 2.03
N LEU A 74 -0.33 -4.50 2.90
CA LEU A 74 0.90 -5.22 2.57
C LEU A 74 0.68 -6.69 2.93
N ASP A 75 0.65 -7.56 1.93
CA ASP A 75 0.50 -9.01 2.07
C ASP A 75 1.86 -9.67 1.85
N GLY A 76 2.48 -10.11 2.93
CA GLY A 76 3.76 -10.81 2.92
C GLY A 76 3.67 -12.26 2.42
N THR A 77 2.48 -12.88 2.47
CA THR A 77 2.25 -14.22 1.91
C THR A 77 2.23 -14.16 0.38
N ALA A 78 1.47 -13.22 -0.19
CA ALA A 78 1.41 -13.02 -1.63
C ALA A 78 2.57 -12.18 -2.19
N GLY A 79 3.31 -11.47 -1.32
CA GLY A 79 4.34 -10.50 -1.71
C GLY A 79 3.76 -9.28 -2.43
N LYS A 80 2.57 -8.81 -2.02
CA LYS A 80 1.80 -7.76 -2.73
C LYS A 80 1.50 -6.56 -1.84
N ALA A 81 1.55 -5.37 -2.42
CA ALA A 81 1.04 -4.14 -1.82
C ALA A 81 -0.20 -3.67 -2.58
N THR A 82 -1.32 -3.47 -1.87
CA THR A 82 -2.57 -2.93 -2.40
C THR A 82 -2.83 -1.57 -1.76
N VAL A 83 -3.08 -0.55 -2.58
CA VAL A 83 -3.44 0.80 -2.13
C VAL A 83 -4.78 1.14 -2.78
N GLY A 84 -5.79 1.43 -1.98
CA GLY A 84 -7.17 1.66 -2.45
C GLY A 84 -7.30 2.75 -3.53
N ALA A 85 -7.20 4.02 -3.12
CA ALA A 85 -7.01 5.15 -4.03
C ALA A 85 -5.56 5.65 -3.91
N SER A 86 -4.83 5.72 -5.02
CA SER A 86 -3.40 6.04 -5.02
C SER A 86 -3.07 7.17 -5.97
N VAL A 87 -2.39 8.21 -5.45
CA VAL A 87 -1.60 9.16 -6.23
C VAL A 87 -0.15 8.89 -5.85
N VAL A 88 0.68 8.51 -6.83
CA VAL A 88 2.11 8.31 -6.60
C VAL A 88 2.83 9.60 -6.97
N ASP A 89 2.85 10.56 -6.03
CA ASP A 89 3.57 11.84 -6.16
C ASP A 89 4.91 11.73 -5.41
N GLY A 90 6.00 11.54 -6.16
CA GLY A 90 7.31 11.23 -5.61
C GLY A 90 8.41 11.40 -6.64
N VAL A 91 9.58 11.87 -6.19
CA VAL A 91 10.77 11.98 -7.04
C VAL A 91 11.27 10.56 -7.34
N ASN A 92 11.29 10.16 -8.62
CA ASN A 92 11.77 8.87 -9.14
C ASN A 92 10.90 7.62 -8.84
N ASN A 93 9.60 7.68 -9.15
CA ASN A 93 8.61 6.59 -9.03
C ASN A 93 8.87 5.36 -9.94
N THR A 94 10.00 4.67 -9.79
CA THR A 94 10.34 3.46 -10.54
C THR A 94 9.53 2.25 -10.05
N PHE A 95 8.76 1.61 -10.94
CA PHE A 95 8.03 0.37 -10.64
C PHE A 95 8.86 -0.85 -11.09
N THR A 96 9.57 -1.46 -10.14
CA THR A 96 10.34 -2.69 -10.38
C THR A 96 9.48 -3.90 -10.07
N THR A 97 9.36 -4.82 -11.01
CA THR A 97 8.52 -6.03 -10.84
C THR A 97 9.35 -7.30 -10.73
N GLY A 98 8.92 -8.26 -9.89
CA GLY A 98 9.58 -9.57 -9.77
C GLY A 98 9.15 -10.56 -10.86
N GLY A 99 10.10 -11.32 -11.41
CA GLY A 99 9.89 -12.23 -12.55
C GLY A 99 10.37 -11.65 -13.88
N ALA A 100 10.41 -12.46 -14.95
CA ALA A 100 11.07 -12.07 -16.21
C ALA A 100 10.43 -10.85 -16.91
N ASN A 101 9.14 -10.55 -16.70
CA ASN A 101 8.47 -9.32 -17.15
C ASN A 101 7.23 -9.01 -16.29
N ALA A 102 7.18 -7.85 -15.62
CA ALA A 102 5.91 -7.31 -15.13
C ALA A 102 5.83 -5.78 -15.28
N VAL A 103 4.61 -5.30 -15.50
CA VAL A 103 4.26 -3.95 -16.00
C VAL A 103 2.92 -3.57 -15.38
N LYS A 104 2.74 -2.30 -14.99
CA LYS A 104 1.58 -1.83 -14.21
C LYS A 104 0.96 -0.56 -14.82
N LEU A 105 -0.37 -0.59 -15.00
CA LEU A 105 -1.18 0.28 -15.88
C LEU A 105 -2.61 0.50 -15.35
N ASP A 106 -3.21 1.65 -15.65
CA ASP A 106 -4.43 2.22 -15.05
C ASP A 106 -5.63 2.28 -16.03
N GLY A 107 -6.47 1.25 -15.97
CA GLY A 107 -7.43 0.87 -17.01
C GLY A 107 -8.71 1.71 -17.19
N VAL A 108 -8.63 3.02 -17.48
CA VAL A 108 -9.80 3.80 -17.96
C VAL A 108 -9.57 4.47 -19.31
N ALA A 109 -8.36 4.95 -19.60
CA ALA A 109 -7.96 5.45 -20.93
C ALA A 109 -6.44 5.35 -21.21
N GLY A 110 -5.64 4.85 -20.25
CA GLY A 110 -4.23 4.46 -20.44
C GLY A 110 -3.32 5.49 -21.13
N THR A 111 -3.58 6.79 -21.02
CA THR A 111 -2.73 7.81 -21.67
C THR A 111 -1.47 8.05 -20.85
N ILE A 112 -0.30 7.73 -21.40
CA ILE A 112 1.01 8.04 -20.82
C ILE A 112 1.40 9.45 -21.26
N LYS A 113 1.29 10.43 -20.36
CA LYS A 113 1.73 11.82 -20.60
C LYS A 113 3.16 12.02 -20.08
N THR A 114 4.15 11.66 -20.89
CA THR A 114 5.58 11.79 -20.55
C THR A 114 6.32 12.53 -21.67
N GLY A 115 7.54 13.02 -21.41
CA GLY A 115 8.37 13.65 -22.44
C GLY A 115 8.77 12.66 -23.55
N THR A 116 9.31 11.50 -23.15
CA THR A 116 9.61 10.38 -24.04
C THR A 116 9.07 9.08 -23.45
N VAL A 117 8.63 8.19 -24.34
CA VAL A 117 8.30 6.80 -24.02
C VAL A 117 9.27 5.93 -24.80
N THR A 118 10.08 5.16 -24.10
CA THR A 118 11.09 4.28 -24.69
C THR A 118 10.67 2.82 -24.50
N VAL A 119 10.53 2.09 -25.60
CA VAL A 119 10.21 0.66 -25.61
C VAL A 119 11.43 -0.11 -26.10
N THR A 120 12.04 -0.92 -25.24
CA THR A 120 13.28 -1.66 -25.50
C THR A 120 13.20 -3.06 -24.93
N GLY A 121 13.80 -4.06 -25.59
CA GLY A 121 14.07 -5.37 -24.97
C GLY A 121 13.15 -6.55 -25.30
N GLY A 122 12.42 -6.54 -26.43
CA GLY A 122 11.62 -7.68 -26.91
C GLY A 122 12.02 -8.16 -28.31
N THR A 123 11.66 -9.40 -28.67
CA THR A 123 11.80 -9.94 -30.05
C THR A 123 10.81 -9.30 -31.03
N THR A 124 9.77 -8.65 -30.52
CA THR A 124 8.76 -7.93 -31.30
C THR A 124 8.23 -6.78 -30.44
N ASN A 125 8.35 -5.53 -30.91
CA ASN A 125 7.80 -4.33 -30.23
C ASN A 125 6.62 -3.78 -31.05
N ASP A 126 5.61 -4.61 -31.29
CA ASP A 126 4.46 -4.19 -32.08
C ASP A 126 3.64 -3.14 -31.32
N ILE A 127 3.50 -1.94 -31.92
CA ILE A 127 2.59 -0.90 -31.44
C ILE A 127 1.35 -0.94 -32.34
N THR A 128 0.24 -1.49 -31.82
CA THR A 128 -1.02 -1.60 -32.56
C THR A 128 -2.00 -0.49 -32.18
N GLY A 129 -3.00 -0.21 -33.01
CA GLY A 129 -4.06 0.76 -32.70
C GLY A 129 -3.67 2.24 -32.82
N LEU A 130 -2.55 2.56 -33.45
CA LEU A 130 -2.18 3.94 -33.77
C LEU A 130 -3.11 4.50 -34.86
N SER A 131 -3.98 5.44 -34.49
CA SER A 131 -4.83 6.19 -35.42
C SER A 131 -4.22 7.51 -35.87
N ASN A 132 -3.01 7.85 -35.41
CA ASN A 132 -2.35 9.10 -35.77
C ASN A 132 -2.10 9.17 -37.28
N THR A 133 -2.67 10.18 -37.94
CA THR A 133 -2.52 10.42 -39.38
C THR A 133 -1.22 11.14 -39.73
N THR A 134 -0.44 11.55 -38.73
CA THR A 134 0.79 12.31 -38.90
C THR A 134 1.84 11.77 -37.94
N VAL A 135 2.90 11.21 -38.52
CA VAL A 135 4.14 10.85 -37.83
C VAL A 135 5.22 11.81 -38.30
N THR A 136 5.65 12.70 -37.42
CA THR A 136 6.67 13.71 -37.75
C THR A 136 8.04 13.20 -37.31
N ALA A 137 8.61 12.29 -38.10
CA ALA A 137 9.99 11.85 -37.91
C ALA A 137 10.66 11.69 -39.28
N THR A 138 11.76 12.42 -39.48
CA THR A 138 12.51 12.47 -40.75
C THR A 138 13.00 11.11 -41.21
N ASP A 139 13.14 10.15 -40.29
CA ASP A 139 13.71 8.82 -40.54
C ASP A 139 12.75 7.66 -40.28
N PHE A 140 11.46 7.93 -40.02
CA PHE A 140 10.49 6.90 -39.61
C PHE A 140 10.26 5.80 -40.67
N ALA A 141 10.58 6.07 -41.93
CA ALA A 141 10.34 5.16 -43.06
C ALA A 141 11.61 4.75 -43.84
N THR A 142 12.81 5.17 -43.43
CA THR A 142 14.03 4.91 -44.22
C THR A 142 14.60 3.50 -44.04
N LYS A 143 14.07 2.72 -43.08
CA LYS A 143 14.44 1.32 -42.85
C LYS A 143 13.18 0.47 -42.58
N GLY A 144 12.54 -0.08 -43.62
CA GLY A 144 11.58 -1.17 -43.40
C GLY A 144 10.32 -1.26 -44.25
N ARG A 145 10.17 -0.50 -45.35
CA ARG A 145 9.11 -0.82 -46.33
C ARG A 145 9.53 -1.98 -47.23
N ALA A 146 9.28 -3.19 -46.75
CA ALA A 146 8.66 -4.21 -47.60
C ALA A 146 7.17 -4.24 -47.21
N ALA A 147 6.45 -3.13 -47.44
CA ALA A 147 5.00 -3.18 -47.46
C ALA A 147 4.65 -3.82 -48.81
N THR A 148 4.36 -5.12 -48.81
CA THR A 148 3.76 -5.80 -49.95
C THR A 148 2.27 -5.47 -49.91
N GLU A 149 1.78 -4.82 -50.96
CA GLU A 149 0.35 -4.60 -51.20
C GLU A 149 -0.41 -5.92 -51.34
#